data_AF-A0A9D3AY22-F1
#
_entry.id   AF-A0A9D3AY22-F1
#
_cell.length_a   1.000
_cell.length_b   1.000
_cell.length_c   1.000
_cell.angle_alpha   90.00
_cell.angle_beta   90.00
_cell.angle_gamma   90.00
#
_symmetry.space_group_name_H-M   'P 1'
#
loop_
_entity.id
_entity.type
_entity.pdbx_description
1 polymer ?
#
loop_
_entity_poly.entity_id
_entity_poly.type
_entity_poly.pdbx_seq_one_letter_code
_entity_poly.pdbx_strand_id
1 'polypeptide(L)' 'MKDLNTWAGRSTFSYAGSVKEGTKIMYGQSRSVYITAEHYENLLKQFSGKEVNIGTSRDNPARNSVGEWLMKTLPKQL' A
#
# COMPACT_ATOMS: atom_id res chain seq x y z
N MET A 1 14.24 6.49 -11.98
CA MET A 1 13.41 5.76 -10.98
C MET A 1 13.97 4.36 -10.87
N LYS A 2 14.05 3.80 -9.65
CA LYS A 2 14.52 2.45 -9.41
C LYS A 2 13.32 1.53 -9.23
N ASP A 3 13.31 0.40 -9.92
CA ASP A 3 12.30 -0.63 -9.73
C ASP A 3 12.62 -1.46 -8.48
N LEU A 4 11.57 -1.77 -7.72
CA LEU A 4 11.59 -2.55 -6.50
C LEU A 4 10.74 -3.79 -6.67
N ASN A 5 11.14 -4.89 -6.03
CA ASN A 5 10.34 -6.10 -6.02
C ASN A 5 9.12 -5.92 -5.13
N THR A 6 7.96 -6.38 -5.61
CA THR A 6 6.78 -6.60 -4.76
C THR A 6 7.10 -7.63 -3.67
N TRP A 7 6.36 -7.62 -2.55
CA TRP A 7 6.60 -8.57 -1.46
C TRP A 7 6.56 -10.04 -1.87
N ALA A 8 5.72 -10.41 -2.83
CA ALA A 8 5.65 -11.77 -3.36
C ALA A 8 6.84 -12.13 -4.27
N GLY A 9 7.68 -11.16 -4.66
CA GLY A 9 8.82 -11.35 -5.55
C GLY A 9 8.46 -11.68 -7.01
N ARG A 10 7.18 -11.64 -7.38
CA ARG A 10 6.69 -12.05 -8.71
C ARG A 10 6.59 -10.91 -9.73
N SER A 11 6.79 -9.67 -9.29
CA SER A 11 6.67 -8.48 -10.13
C SER A 11 7.40 -7.31 -9.48
N THR A 12 7.61 -6.26 -10.25
CA THR A 12 8.24 -5.01 -9.81
C THR A 12 7.27 -3.83 -9.79
N PHE A 13 7.65 -2.81 -9.04
CA PHE A 13 6.98 -1.52 -9.01
C PHE A 13 8.01 -0.42 -8.80
N SER A 14 7.68 0.81 -9.18
CA SER A 14 8.45 2.00 -8.81
C SER A 14 7.52 3.03 -8.20
N TYR A 15 8.08 4.02 -7.51
CA TYR A 15 7.30 5.09 -6.93
C TYR A 15 8.04 6.42 -6.93
N ALA A 16 7.27 7.50 -6.82
CA ALA A 16 7.77 8.87 -6.67
C ALA A 16 6.92 9.63 -5.65
N GLY A 17 7.55 10.58 -4.95
CA GLY A 17 6.92 11.33 -3.86
C GLY A 17 7.40 10.85 -2.48
N SER A 18 6.63 11.19 -1.46
CA SER A 18 6.99 10.93 -0.05
C SER A 18 5.75 10.69 0.80
N VAL A 19 5.94 10.26 2.05
CA VAL A 19 4.84 10.14 3.03
C VAL A 19 4.14 11.50 3.25
N LYS A 20 4.92 12.59 3.30
CA LYS A 20 4.41 13.94 3.58
C LYS A 20 3.63 14.53 2.40
N GLU A 21 4.06 14.24 1.17
CA GLU A 21 3.46 14.83 -0.04
C GLU A 21 2.43 13.90 -0.70
N GLY A 22 2.43 12.63 -0.32
CA GLY A 22 1.78 11.56 -1.08
C GLY A 22 2.74 10.90 -2.06
N THR A 23 2.36 9.72 -2.53
CA THR A 23 3.21 8.87 -3.34
C THR A 23 2.45 8.33 -4.54
N LYS A 24 3.03 8.49 -5.74
CA LYS A 24 2.57 7.81 -6.95
C LYS A 24 3.31 6.49 -7.07
N ILE A 25 2.59 5.37 -7.06
CA ILE A 25 3.13 4.03 -7.23
C ILE A 25 2.75 3.54 -8.63
N MET A 26 3.72 3.02 -9.37
CA MET A 26 3.57 2.53 -10.74
C MET A 26 3.88 1.03 -10.78
N TYR A 27 3.02 0.24 -11.39
CA TYR A 27 3.19 -1.21 -11.49
C TYR A 27 2.75 -1.74 -12.87
N GLY A 28 3.50 -2.72 -13.40
CA GLY A 28 3.29 -3.20 -14.76
C GLY A 28 3.60 -2.13 -15.82
N GLN A 29 2.89 -2.18 -16.95
CA GLN A 29 3.20 -1.31 -18.11
C GLN A 29 2.50 0.06 -18.09
N SER A 30 1.39 0.21 -17.35
CA SER A 30 0.57 1.44 -17.44
C SER A 30 -0.34 1.69 -16.25
N ARG A 31 -0.29 0.86 -15.20
CA ARG A 31 -1.12 1.06 -14.01
C ARG A 31 -0.37 1.90 -12.98
N SER A 32 -1.05 2.89 -12.44
CA SER A 32 -0.54 3.66 -11.32
C SER A 32 -1.63 3.98 -10.33
N VAL A 33 -1.27 3.96 -9.05
CA VAL A 33 -2.10 4.45 -7.95
C VAL A 33 -1.45 5.68 -7.34
N TYR A 34 -2.27 6.62 -6.88
CA TYR A 34 -1.83 7.72 -6.03
C TYR A 34 -2.30 7.50 -4.60
N ILE A 35 -1.36 7.54 -3.66
CA ILE A 35 -1.61 7.48 -2.22
C ILE A 35 -1.40 8.88 -1.67
N THR A 36 -2.44 9.49 -1.10
CA THR A 36 -2.37 10.84 -0.53
C THR A 36 -1.62 10.85 0.80
N ALA A 37 -1.16 12.02 1.24
CA ALA A 37 -0.60 12.20 2.59
C ALA A 37 -1.61 11.79 3.68
N GLU A 38 -2.90 12.12 3.51
CA GLU A 38 -3.97 11.74 4.43
C GLU A 38 -4.11 10.21 4.59
N HIS A 39 -3.96 9.44 3.51
CA HIS A 39 -3.95 7.98 3.60
C HIS A 39 -2.80 7.49 4.49
N TYR A 40 -1.61 8.09 4.38
CA TYR A 40 -0.48 7.75 5.24
C TYR A 40 -0.71 8.17 6.70
N GLU A 41 -1.26 9.36 6.94
CA GLU A 41 -1.62 9.82 8.28
C GLU A 41 -2.58 8.85 8.96
N ASN A 42 -3.62 8.41 8.25
CA ASN A 42 -4.58 7.43 8.76
C ASN A 42 -3.92 6.06 9.05
N LEU A 43 -3.02 5.61 8.17
CA LEU A 43 -2.28 4.37 8.35
C LEU A 43 -1.37 4.45 9.59
N LEU A 44 -0.60 5.54 9.74
CA LEU A 44 0.30 5.75 10.87
C LEU A 44 -0.48 5.93 12.17
N LYS A 45 -1.60 6.67 12.16
CA LYS A 45 -2.48 6.81 13.32
C LYS A 45 -3.02 5.46 13.79
N GLN A 46 -3.35 4.57 12.85
CA GLN A 46 -3.89 3.26 13.18
C GLN A 46 -2.84 2.29 13.71
N PHE A 47 -1.63 2.29 13.13
CA PHE A 47 -0.66 1.20 13.30
C PHE A 47 0.71 1.59 13.90
N SER A 48 1.01 2.88 14.08
CA SER A 48 2.31 3.30 14.63
C SER A 48 2.56 2.68 16.02
N GLY A 49 3.75 2.12 16.21
CA GLY A 49 4.15 1.45 17.45
C GLY A 49 3.51 0.07 17.69
N LYS A 50 2.76 -0.47 16.73
CA LYS A 50 2.11 -1.79 16.85
C LYS A 50 2.78 -2.80 15.93
N GLU A 51 2.97 -4.01 16.45
CA GLU A 51 3.26 -5.17 15.61
C GLU A 51 1.94 -5.71 15.05
N VAL A 52 1.83 -5.76 13.73
CA VAL A 52 0.62 -6.19 13.04
C VAL A 52 0.94 -7.04 11.83
N ASN A 53 0.05 -7.98 11.53
CA ASN A 53 0.16 -8.77 10.30
C ASN A 53 -0.01 -7.86 9.09
N ILE A 54 0.79 -8.11 8.05
CA ILE A 54 0.72 -7.30 6.83
C ILE A 54 -0.49 -7.66 5.94
N GLY A 55 -0.88 -8.94 5.89
CA GLY A 55 -2.09 -9.40 5.20
C GLY A 55 -2.10 -9.16 3.69
N THR A 56 -1.10 -9.64 2.95
CA THR A 56 -0.91 -9.33 1.52
C THR A 56 -1.92 -9.95 0.53
N SER A 57 -2.89 -10.75 1.01
CA SER A 57 -3.90 -11.35 0.15
C SER A 57 -4.92 -10.28 -0.28
N ARG A 58 -5.27 -10.31 -1.58
CA ARG A 58 -6.21 -9.35 -2.19
C ARG A 58 -7.68 -9.69 -1.94
N ASP A 59 -7.92 -10.91 -1.52
CA ASP A 59 -9.22 -11.58 -1.48
C ASP A 59 -9.55 -12.13 -0.08
N ASN A 60 -8.54 -12.58 0.65
CA ASN A 60 -8.65 -13.13 1.99
C ASN A 60 -7.48 -12.66 2.89
N PRO A 61 -7.39 -11.36 3.19
CA PRO A 61 -6.36 -10.84 4.08
C PRO A 61 -6.53 -11.41 5.50
N ALA A 62 -5.43 -11.59 6.21
CA ALA A 62 -5.47 -12.03 7.61
C ALA A 62 -6.29 -11.04 8.45
N ARG A 63 -7.03 -11.53 9.44
CA ARG A 63 -7.78 -10.66 10.36
C ARG A 63 -6.85 -9.72 11.11
N ASN A 64 -7.32 -8.50 11.34
CA ASN A 64 -6.60 -7.41 11.99
C ASN A 64 -5.27 -7.05 11.30
N SER A 65 -5.15 -7.34 10.00
CA SER A 65 -3.97 -6.99 9.22
C SER A 65 -4.08 -5.63 8.57
N VAL A 66 -2.92 -5.09 8.15
CA VAL A 66 -2.86 -3.88 7.32
C VAL A 66 -3.67 -4.07 6.04
N GLY A 67 -3.55 -5.23 5.37
CA GLY A 67 -4.30 -5.53 4.16
C GLY A 67 -5.82 -5.54 4.36
N GLU A 68 -6.33 -6.12 5.46
CA GLU A 68 -7.76 -6.08 5.77
C GLU A 68 -8.25 -4.65 5.95
N TRP A 69 -7.47 -3.83 6.67
CA TRP A 69 -7.80 -2.43 6.89
C TRP A 69 -7.81 -1.65 5.56
N LEU A 70 -6.78 -1.81 4.72
CA LEU A 70 -6.67 -1.14 3.42
C LEU A 70 -7.86 -1.44 2.50
N MET A 71 -8.36 -2.69 2.49
CA MET A 71 -9.54 -3.06 1.70
C MET A 71 -10.82 -2.37 2.15
N LYS A 72 -10.89 -1.92 3.42
CA LYS A 72 -12.05 -1.21 3.97
C LYS A 72 -11.91 0.31 3.86
N THR A 73 -10.69 0.84 3.91
CA THR A 73 -10.41 2.28 4.02
C THR A 73 -10.03 2.94 2.71
N LEU A 74 -9.50 2.20 1.74
CA LEU A 74 -9.16 2.74 0.43
C LEU A 74 -10.23 2.37 -0.62
N PRO A 75 -10.52 3.27 -1.59
CA PRO A 75 -11.38 2.92 -2.70
C PRO A 75 -10.80 1.73 -3.47
N LYS A 76 -11.66 0.75 -3.83
CA LYS A 76 -11.24 -0.43 -4.59
C LYS A 76 -10.57 0.03 -5.89
N GLN A 77 -9.26 -0.15 -5.97
CA GLN A 77 -8.52 0.01 -7.20
C GLN A 77 -8.70 -1.30 -7.98
N LEU A 78 -9.60 -1.26 -8.96
CA LEU A 78 -9.96 -2.36 -9.88
C LEU A 78 -8.75 -2.93 -10.62
#